data_AF-A0A351NFW3-F1
#
_entry.id   AF-A0A351NFW3-F1
#
_cell.length_a   1.000
_cell.length_b   1.000
_cell.length_c   1.000
_cell.angle_alpha   90.00
_cell.angle_beta   90.00
_cell.angle_gamma   90.00
#
_symmetry.space_group_name_H-M   'P 1'
#
loop_
_entity.id
_entity.type
_entity.pdbx_description
1 polymer ?
#
loop_
_entity_poly.entity_id
_entity_poly.type
_entity_poly.pdbx_seq_one_letter_code
_entity_poly.pdbx_strand_id
1 'polypeptide(L)'
;MMTDSMRLLVHFHAYYLEHVDYFIGKMRNINSCQWDLIVTVPYIDEATERKIKSFKPDAIIEHVNNEGYDIWPFIHVVEEIDLSQYDCILKLHTKGYIPFPVHFNGLVLRGFMWRDALVDALLETPEVFRSNLEIFASRPNVGMVFSDKLYIKSDFREDGVALIKEMRRLGFRTCHRRFCAGTMFMVRAAALKYLTAETVQESMFQTPLRSHSNGSMAHIYERILTLAVLAQGYKVQTVGVPKMYMAYFRLKRWGQPILSFLLSIERHGPKMRKYLTILGIRIPLDSGISQKLLSNPDQGEKS
;
A
#
# COMPACT_ATOMS: atom_id res chain seq x y z
N MET A 1 -28.27 -0.58 8.32
CA MET A 1 -27.93 -0.98 6.92
C MET A 1 -27.53 -2.45 6.92
N MET A 2 -27.59 -3.16 5.78
CA MET A 2 -27.27 -4.61 5.71
C MET A 2 -25.84 -4.95 6.20
N THR A 3 -24.94 -3.97 6.24
CA THR A 3 -23.55 -4.14 6.64
C THR A 3 -23.28 -3.93 8.14
N ASP A 4 -24.21 -3.36 8.91
CA ASP A 4 -23.96 -3.00 10.32
C ASP A 4 -23.72 -4.22 11.21
N SER A 5 -24.19 -5.41 10.79
CA SER A 5 -23.93 -6.69 11.45
C SER A 5 -22.65 -7.38 10.98
N MET A 6 -21.98 -6.86 9.95
CA MET A 6 -20.76 -7.49 9.45
C MET A 6 -19.59 -7.24 10.39
N ARG A 7 -18.74 -8.27 10.51
CA ARG A 7 -17.47 -8.22 11.24
C ARG A 7 -16.31 -8.22 10.26
N LEU A 8 -15.49 -7.17 10.34
CA LEU A 8 -14.29 -7.00 9.54
C LEU A 8 -13.05 -7.16 10.41
N LEU A 9 -12.09 -7.97 9.96
CA LEU A 9 -10.72 -7.85 10.47
C LEU A 9 -9.91 -6.94 9.55
N VAL A 10 -9.22 -5.96 10.11
CA VAL A 10 -8.17 -5.24 9.39
C VAL A 10 -6.82 -5.80 9.81
N HIS A 11 -6.10 -6.36 8.84
CA HIS A 11 -4.69 -6.69 8.99
C HIS A 11 -3.85 -5.56 8.41
N PHE A 12 -2.97 -4.97 9.21
CA PHE A 12 -2.06 -3.92 8.75
C PHE A 12 -0.61 -4.30 9.04
N HIS A 13 0.15 -4.66 8.02
CA HIS A 13 1.59 -4.90 8.16
C HIS A 13 2.39 -3.59 8.03
N ALA A 14 2.99 -3.12 9.13
CA ALA A 14 3.74 -1.87 9.19
C ALA A 14 5.26 -2.14 9.20
N TYR A 15 5.86 -2.11 8.01
CA TYR A 15 7.31 -2.20 7.81
C TYR A 15 7.97 -0.81 7.75
N TYR A 16 7.35 0.13 7.04
CA TYR A 16 7.78 1.53 6.95
C TYR A 16 6.97 2.38 7.93
N LEU A 17 7.48 2.54 9.16
CA LEU A 17 6.78 3.20 10.26
C LEU A 17 6.41 4.66 9.94
N GLU A 18 7.19 5.34 9.10
CA GLU A 18 6.93 6.71 8.63
C GLU A 18 5.62 6.85 7.84
N HIS A 19 5.03 5.73 7.39
CA HIS A 19 3.75 5.71 6.68
C HIS A 19 2.54 5.42 7.58
N VAL A 20 2.73 5.13 8.86
CA VAL A 20 1.62 4.75 9.76
C VAL A 20 0.55 5.84 9.85
N ASP A 21 0.93 7.12 9.92
CA ASP A 21 -0.03 8.24 9.97
C ASP A 21 -0.92 8.31 8.72
N TYR A 22 -0.38 7.98 7.54
CA TYR A 22 -1.15 7.89 6.30
C TYR A 22 -2.20 6.78 6.39
N PHE A 23 -1.82 5.59 6.86
CA PHE A 23 -2.75 4.46 6.98
C PHE A 23 -3.80 4.68 8.07
N ILE A 24 -3.45 5.29 9.21
CA ILE A 24 -4.42 5.72 10.22
C ILE A 24 -5.44 6.67 9.58
N GLY A 25 -4.98 7.66 8.81
CA GLY A 25 -5.85 8.59 8.08
C GLY A 25 -6.83 7.88 7.15
N LYS A 26 -6.38 6.82 6.45
CA LYS A 26 -7.22 6.01 5.55
C LYS A 26 -8.19 5.10 6.31
N MET A 27 -7.73 4.46 7.39
CA MET A 27 -8.58 3.59 8.22
C MET A 27 -9.68 4.36 8.96
N ARG A 28 -9.57 5.67 9.15
CA ARG A 28 -10.68 6.52 9.64
C ARG A 28 -11.91 6.51 8.72
N ASN A 29 -11.76 6.10 7.46
CA ASN A 29 -12.89 5.95 6.54
C ASN A 29 -13.66 4.63 6.75
N ILE A 30 -13.20 3.71 7.59
CA ILE A 30 -13.94 2.48 7.92
C ILE A 30 -15.19 2.85 8.72
N ASN A 31 -16.36 2.46 8.23
CA ASN A 31 -17.68 2.81 8.80
C ASN A 31 -18.72 1.73 8.49
N SER A 32 -19.85 1.73 9.19
CA SER A 32 -20.99 0.82 8.91
C SER A 32 -20.66 -0.69 9.05
N CYS A 33 -19.76 -1.04 9.98
CA CYS A 33 -19.48 -2.41 10.44
C CYS A 33 -18.77 -2.41 11.80
N GLN A 34 -18.75 -3.57 12.46
CA GLN A 34 -17.82 -3.83 13.56
C GLN A 34 -16.48 -4.23 12.97
N TRP A 35 -15.37 -3.75 13.57
CA TRP A 35 -14.06 -4.12 13.06
C TRP A 35 -12.96 -4.15 14.12
N ASP A 36 -12.07 -5.11 13.93
CA ASP A 36 -10.89 -5.37 14.75
C ASP A 36 -9.63 -5.03 13.96
N LEU A 37 -8.54 -4.67 14.66
CA LEU A 37 -7.27 -4.29 14.05
C LEU A 37 -6.15 -5.14 14.62
N ILE A 38 -5.48 -5.90 13.74
CA ILE A 38 -4.22 -6.58 14.04
C ILE A 38 -3.13 -5.92 13.19
N VAL A 39 -2.11 -5.40 13.88
CA VAL A 39 -0.93 -4.79 13.27
C VAL A 39 0.25 -5.74 13.44
N THR A 40 0.91 -6.08 12.34
CA THR A 40 2.17 -6.85 12.41
C THR A 40 3.34 -5.94 12.08
N VAL A 41 4.41 -6.03 12.86
CA VAL A 41 5.61 -5.19 12.73
C VAL A 41 6.86 -6.02 13.01
N PRO A 42 7.98 -5.86 12.29
CA PRO A 42 9.25 -6.46 12.74
C PRO A 42 9.79 -5.74 13.98
N TYR A 43 9.65 -4.41 13.99
CA TYR A 43 10.06 -3.51 15.06
C TYR A 43 9.17 -2.28 15.06
N ILE A 44 8.88 -1.74 16.24
CA ILE A 44 8.08 -0.52 16.40
C ILE A 44 8.67 0.33 17.52
N ASP A 45 8.69 1.64 17.32
CA ASP A 45 9.04 2.60 18.37
C ASP A 45 7.80 2.97 19.21
N GLU A 46 8.04 3.37 20.45
CA GLU A 46 6.98 3.70 21.43
C GLU A 46 6.04 4.82 20.93
N ALA A 47 6.54 5.78 20.13
CA ALA A 47 5.71 6.86 19.61
C ALA A 47 4.75 6.33 18.53
N THR A 48 5.21 5.46 17.64
CA THR A 48 4.38 4.80 16.63
C THR A 48 3.37 3.85 17.27
N GLU A 49 3.75 3.09 18.29
CA GLU A 49 2.84 2.23 19.04
C GLU A 49 1.71 3.04 19.70
N ARG A 50 2.07 4.13 20.41
CA ARG A 50 1.09 5.03 21.04
C ARG A 50 0.11 5.62 20.02
N LYS A 51 0.56 5.98 18.81
CA LYS A 51 -0.32 6.49 17.74
C LYS A 51 -1.36 5.45 17.32
N ILE A 52 -0.95 4.20 17.12
CA ILE A 52 -1.85 3.10 16.75
C ILE A 52 -2.87 2.87 17.87
N LYS A 53 -2.41 2.74 19.12
CA LYS A 53 -3.29 2.55 20.28
C LYS A 53 -4.22 3.74 20.55
N SER A 54 -3.77 4.97 20.28
CA SER A 54 -4.65 6.15 20.38
C SER A 54 -5.74 6.15 19.31
N PHE A 55 -5.45 5.61 18.12
CA PHE A 55 -6.42 5.49 17.04
C PHE A 55 -7.43 4.35 17.28
N LYS A 56 -6.95 3.19 17.72
CA LYS A 56 -7.75 1.99 18.01
C LYS A 56 -7.21 1.34 19.29
N PRO A 57 -7.78 1.68 20.47
CA PRO A 57 -7.24 1.24 21.78
C PRO A 57 -7.12 -0.27 21.97
N ASP A 58 -8.02 -1.01 21.36
CA ASP A 58 -8.10 -2.47 21.33
C ASP A 58 -7.32 -3.11 20.16
N ALA A 59 -6.53 -2.34 19.41
CA ALA A 59 -5.67 -2.90 18.36
C ALA A 59 -4.64 -3.88 18.97
N ILE A 60 -4.46 -5.03 18.34
CA ILE A 60 -3.42 -5.99 18.69
C ILE A 60 -2.17 -5.65 17.85
N ILE A 61 -1.00 -5.65 18.49
CA ILE A 61 0.28 -5.40 17.82
C ILE A 61 1.16 -6.63 18.04
N GLU A 62 1.54 -7.28 16.95
CA GLU A 62 2.33 -8.51 16.92
C GLU A 62 3.70 -8.25 16.30
N HIS A 63 4.73 -8.79 16.96
CA HIS A 63 6.10 -8.74 16.46
C HIS A 63 6.36 -9.92 15.53
N VAL A 64 6.41 -9.65 14.22
CA VAL A 64 6.57 -10.68 13.18
C VAL A 64 7.72 -10.27 12.26
N ASN A 65 8.64 -11.21 12.00
CA ASN A 65 9.73 -10.97 11.06
C ASN A 65 9.18 -10.59 9.68
N ASN A 66 9.90 -9.74 8.96
CA ASN A 66 9.55 -9.34 7.59
C ASN A 66 9.97 -10.40 6.55
N GLU A 67 9.84 -11.68 6.90
CA GLU A 67 10.08 -12.79 5.97
C GLU A 67 8.99 -12.81 4.92
N GLY A 68 9.34 -12.98 3.64
CA GLY A 68 8.36 -12.90 2.56
C GLY A 68 7.61 -11.56 2.47
N TYR A 69 8.17 -10.48 3.05
CA TYR A 69 7.61 -9.13 3.05
C TYR A 69 6.22 -9.08 3.69
N ASP A 70 5.20 -8.54 3.00
CA ASP A 70 3.84 -8.41 3.51
C ASP A 70 3.00 -9.70 3.43
N ILE A 71 3.57 -10.79 2.90
CA ILE A 71 2.85 -12.04 2.64
C ILE A 71 2.82 -12.91 3.89
N TRP A 72 3.98 -13.25 4.46
CA TRP A 72 4.03 -14.12 5.65
C TRP A 72 3.33 -13.47 6.85
N PRO A 73 3.55 -12.19 7.19
CA PRO A 73 2.84 -11.56 8.32
C PRO A 73 1.33 -11.56 8.18
N PHE A 74 0.79 -11.61 6.95
CA PHE A 74 -0.63 -11.78 6.73
C PHE A 74 -1.09 -13.23 6.92
N ILE A 75 -0.32 -14.19 6.41
CA ILE A 75 -0.60 -15.62 6.57
C ILE A 75 -0.54 -16.00 8.05
N HIS A 76 0.46 -15.52 8.79
CA HIS A 76 0.58 -15.68 10.24
C HIS A 76 -0.70 -15.25 10.98
N VAL A 77 -1.19 -14.04 10.71
CA VAL A 77 -2.43 -13.56 11.33
C VAL A 77 -3.65 -14.40 10.94
N VAL A 78 -3.73 -14.85 9.68
CA VAL A 78 -4.80 -15.73 9.23
C VAL A 78 -4.76 -17.10 9.93
N GLU A 79 -3.58 -17.61 10.24
CA GLU A 79 -3.39 -18.88 10.95
C GLU A 79 -3.77 -18.80 12.44
N GLU A 80 -3.61 -17.63 13.07
CA GLU A 80 -3.85 -17.45 14.50
C GLU A 80 -5.29 -17.08 14.87
N ILE A 81 -6.03 -16.46 13.95
CA ILE A 81 -7.42 -16.03 14.19
C ILE A 81 -8.44 -17.14 13.90
N ASP A 82 -9.58 -17.05 14.59
CA ASP A 82 -10.78 -17.77 14.19
C ASP A 82 -11.48 -17.04 13.04
N LEU A 83 -11.22 -17.50 11.81
CA LEU A 83 -11.85 -16.96 10.58
C LEU A 83 -13.38 -17.00 10.60
N SER A 84 -14.03 -17.80 11.46
CA SER A 84 -15.49 -17.85 11.55
C SER A 84 -16.09 -16.62 12.25
N GLN A 85 -15.28 -15.84 12.97
CA GLN A 85 -15.71 -14.60 13.63
C GLN A 85 -15.79 -13.40 12.68
N TYR A 86 -15.28 -13.53 11.45
CA TYR A 86 -15.17 -12.44 10.50
C TYR A 86 -15.87 -12.80 9.19
N ASP A 87 -16.60 -11.84 8.63
CA ASP A 87 -17.14 -11.98 7.27
C ASP A 87 -16.05 -11.71 6.23
N CYS A 88 -15.24 -10.69 6.50
CA CYS A 88 -14.22 -10.17 5.59
C CYS A 88 -12.94 -9.83 6.34
N ILE A 89 -11.83 -9.83 5.60
CA ILE A 89 -10.54 -9.32 6.03
C ILE A 89 -10.09 -8.23 5.05
N LEU A 90 -9.72 -7.07 5.56
CA LEU A 90 -9.04 -6.01 4.81
C LEU A 90 -7.54 -6.11 5.08
N LYS A 91 -6.79 -6.54 4.06
CA LYS A 91 -5.33 -6.62 4.11
C LYS A 91 -4.71 -5.31 3.63
N LEU A 92 -3.91 -4.70 4.49
CA LEU A 92 -3.13 -3.48 4.23
C LEU A 92 -1.68 -3.73 4.60
N HIS A 93 -0.78 -3.01 3.95
CA HIS A 93 0.61 -2.97 4.37
C HIS A 93 1.27 -1.66 3.94
N THR A 94 2.36 -1.29 4.61
CA THR A 94 3.16 -0.16 4.13
C THR A 94 3.87 -0.51 2.82
N LYS A 95 4.05 0.47 1.94
CA LYS A 95 4.73 0.29 0.66
C LYS A 95 5.72 1.44 0.43
N GLY A 96 6.96 1.07 0.09
CA GLY A 96 8.05 2.02 -0.11
C GLY A 96 7.84 2.96 -1.29
N TYR A 97 8.55 4.08 -1.25
CA TYR A 97 8.56 5.07 -2.33
C TYR A 97 9.21 4.50 -3.59
N ILE A 98 8.59 4.69 -4.76
CA ILE A 98 9.16 4.29 -6.05
C ILE A 98 10.07 5.42 -6.58
N PRO A 99 11.42 5.24 -6.59
CA PRO A 99 12.36 6.31 -6.95
C PRO A 99 12.37 6.63 -8.45
N PHE A 100 12.05 5.65 -9.30
CA PHE A 100 12.07 5.78 -10.76
C PHE A 100 10.71 5.42 -11.36
N PRO A 101 10.38 5.94 -12.56
CA PRO A 101 9.09 5.67 -13.19
C PRO A 101 8.98 4.20 -13.56
N VAL A 102 7.96 3.53 -13.03
CA VAL A 102 7.66 2.15 -13.36
C VAL A 102 6.53 2.13 -14.37
N HIS A 103 6.81 1.56 -15.55
CA HIS A 103 5.79 1.33 -16.56
C HIS A 103 5.07 0.02 -16.24
N PHE A 104 3.78 0.11 -15.92
CA PHE A 104 3.00 -1.03 -15.44
C PHE A 104 1.58 -0.97 -15.96
N ASN A 105 1.16 -1.97 -16.74
CA ASN A 105 -0.20 -2.05 -17.29
C ASN A 105 -0.63 -0.78 -18.07
N GLY A 106 0.28 -0.18 -18.85
CA GLY A 106 0.05 1.08 -19.57
C GLY A 106 0.05 2.34 -18.70
N LEU A 107 0.29 2.22 -17.40
CA LEU A 107 0.45 3.32 -16.46
C LEU A 107 1.94 3.62 -16.24
N VAL A 108 2.23 4.86 -15.84
CA VAL A 108 3.56 5.26 -15.36
C VAL A 108 3.43 5.59 -13.88
N LEU A 109 3.81 4.64 -13.03
CA LEU A 109 3.77 4.76 -11.58
C LEU A 109 5.03 5.46 -11.07
N ARG A 110 4.88 6.44 -10.19
CA ARG A 110 5.98 7.20 -9.56
C ARG A 110 5.67 7.45 -8.10
N GLY A 111 6.71 7.49 -7.26
CA GLY A 111 6.56 7.74 -5.83
C GLY A 111 5.55 6.79 -5.17
N PHE A 112 4.51 7.33 -4.55
CA PHE A 112 3.49 6.53 -3.87
C PHE A 112 2.28 6.13 -4.72
N MET A 113 2.27 6.44 -6.02
CA MET A 113 1.12 6.16 -6.90
C MET A 113 0.66 4.70 -6.87
N TRP A 114 1.57 3.74 -6.69
CA TRP A 114 1.19 2.33 -6.55
C TRP A 114 0.45 2.08 -5.24
N ARG A 115 1.00 2.53 -4.12
CA ARG A 115 0.36 2.45 -2.80
C ARG A 115 -1.01 3.11 -2.85
N ASP A 116 -1.08 4.33 -3.37
CA ASP A 116 -2.32 5.08 -3.36
C ASP A 116 -3.37 4.42 -4.27
N ALA A 117 -2.99 3.88 -5.43
CA ALA A 117 -3.92 3.12 -6.28
C ALA A 117 -4.49 1.86 -5.61
N LEU A 118 -3.74 1.23 -4.70
CA LEU A 118 -4.20 0.09 -3.90
C LEU A 118 -5.14 0.54 -2.77
N VAL A 119 -4.68 1.51 -1.98
CA VAL A 119 -5.37 1.94 -0.75
C VAL A 119 -6.63 2.73 -1.09
N ASP A 120 -6.59 3.61 -2.10
CA ASP A 120 -7.73 4.44 -2.47
C ASP A 120 -8.89 3.61 -3.02
N ALA A 121 -8.60 2.53 -3.73
CA ALA A 121 -9.63 1.59 -4.17
C ALA A 121 -10.42 0.95 -3.01
N LEU A 122 -9.86 0.94 -1.79
CA LEU A 122 -10.44 0.31 -0.61
C LEU A 122 -10.95 1.32 0.42
N LEU A 123 -10.24 2.44 0.59
CA LEU A 123 -10.34 3.37 1.73
C LEU A 123 -10.21 4.85 1.33
N GLU A 124 -10.44 5.25 0.07
CA GLU A 124 -10.32 6.67 -0.30
C GLU A 124 -11.28 7.56 0.47
N THR A 125 -12.56 7.15 0.55
CA THR A 125 -13.62 7.84 1.31
C THR A 125 -14.46 6.83 2.09
N PRO A 126 -15.27 7.29 3.07
CA PRO A 126 -16.22 6.43 3.76
C PRO A 126 -17.20 5.70 2.83
N GLU A 127 -17.60 6.34 1.73
CA GLU A 127 -18.51 5.78 0.71
C GLU A 127 -17.84 4.68 -0.09
N VAL A 128 -16.55 4.83 -0.43
CA VAL A 128 -15.78 3.79 -1.12
C VAL A 128 -15.69 2.54 -0.26
N PHE A 129 -15.32 2.69 1.01
CA PHE A 129 -15.28 1.58 1.95
C PHE A 129 -16.65 0.88 2.07
N ARG A 130 -17.71 1.66 2.29
CA ARG A 130 -19.08 1.15 2.45
C ARG A 130 -19.54 0.38 1.20
N SER A 131 -19.29 0.92 0.01
CA SER A 131 -19.63 0.27 -1.26
C SER A 131 -18.90 -1.07 -1.42
N ASN A 132 -17.63 -1.13 -1.01
CA ASN A 132 -16.84 -2.37 -1.03
C ASN A 132 -17.40 -3.41 -0.05
N LEU A 133 -17.82 -2.99 1.13
CA LEU A 133 -18.44 -3.87 2.12
C LEU A 133 -19.82 -4.38 1.67
N GLU A 134 -20.64 -3.51 1.08
CA GLU A 134 -21.95 -3.85 0.50
C GLU A 134 -21.86 -4.91 -0.60
N ILE A 135 -20.76 -4.95 -1.36
CA ILE A 135 -20.51 -6.03 -2.33
C ILE A 135 -20.48 -7.39 -1.63
N PHE A 136 -19.82 -7.51 -0.48
CA PHE A 136 -19.74 -8.78 0.25
C PHE A 136 -21.08 -9.16 0.89
N ALA A 137 -21.83 -8.18 1.41
CA ALA A 137 -23.15 -8.38 2.00
C ALA A 137 -24.19 -8.82 0.98
N SER A 138 -24.22 -8.19 -0.19
CA SER A 138 -25.25 -8.42 -1.21
C SER A 138 -24.91 -9.53 -2.21
N ARG A 139 -23.62 -9.89 -2.35
CA ARG A 139 -23.14 -10.85 -3.36
C ARG A 139 -22.28 -11.95 -2.72
N PRO A 140 -22.90 -13.03 -2.21
CA PRO A 140 -22.19 -14.15 -1.58
C PRO A 140 -21.12 -14.80 -2.48
N ASN A 141 -21.29 -14.71 -3.80
CA ASN A 141 -20.34 -15.25 -4.77
C ASN A 141 -19.09 -14.38 -5.00
N VAL A 142 -19.02 -13.16 -4.44
CA VAL A 142 -17.80 -12.35 -4.47
C VAL A 142 -16.92 -12.74 -3.28
N GLY A 143 -15.67 -13.09 -3.58
CA GLY A 143 -14.69 -13.52 -2.58
C GLY A 143 -13.58 -12.51 -2.36
N MET A 144 -13.35 -11.57 -3.27
CA MET A 144 -12.28 -10.57 -3.14
C MET A 144 -12.58 -9.28 -3.89
N VAL A 145 -12.21 -8.14 -3.31
CA VAL A 145 -12.34 -6.78 -3.86
C VAL A 145 -11.01 -6.05 -3.79
N PHE A 146 -10.56 -5.44 -4.90
CA PHE A 146 -9.33 -4.64 -4.96
C PHE A 146 -9.26 -3.71 -6.19
N SER A 147 -8.16 -2.97 -6.33
CA SER A 147 -7.93 -1.99 -7.40
C SER A 147 -7.92 -2.59 -8.81
N ASP A 148 -8.66 -1.98 -9.74
CA ASP A 148 -8.66 -2.35 -11.16
C ASP A 148 -7.28 -2.16 -11.82
N LYS A 149 -6.51 -1.16 -11.37
CA LYS A 149 -5.20 -0.80 -11.95
C LYS A 149 -4.16 -1.89 -11.78
N LEU A 150 -4.31 -2.71 -10.74
CA LEU A 150 -3.33 -3.71 -10.33
C LEU A 150 -3.87 -5.13 -10.44
N TYR A 151 -5.01 -5.30 -11.12
CA TYR A 151 -5.46 -6.61 -11.55
C TYR A 151 -4.68 -7.03 -12.80
N ILE A 152 -3.54 -7.69 -12.64
CA ILE A 152 -2.62 -7.97 -13.75
C ILE A 152 -2.61 -9.42 -14.15
N LYS A 153 -2.19 -9.71 -15.39
CA LYS A 153 -1.94 -11.07 -15.85
C LYS A 153 -0.56 -11.54 -15.35
N SER A 154 -0.50 -12.67 -14.67
CA SER A 154 0.72 -13.43 -14.43
C SER A 154 1.28 -13.88 -15.78
N ASP A 155 2.50 -13.42 -16.10
CA ASP A 155 3.26 -13.97 -17.23
C ASP A 155 4.07 -15.16 -16.70
N PHE A 156 3.75 -16.36 -17.20
CA PHE A 156 4.14 -17.64 -16.57
C PHE A 156 5.55 -18.09 -16.97
N ARG A 157 6.38 -17.22 -17.54
CA ARG A 157 7.62 -17.63 -18.21
C ARG A 157 8.67 -18.20 -17.24
N GLU A 158 8.70 -17.73 -16.00
CA GLU A 158 9.72 -18.13 -15.03
C GLU A 158 9.12 -18.70 -13.72
N ASP A 159 8.04 -18.10 -13.20
CA ASP A 159 7.41 -18.56 -11.94
C ASP A 159 6.27 -19.56 -12.13
N GLY A 160 5.91 -19.86 -13.38
CA GLY A 160 4.70 -20.64 -13.68
C GLY A 160 4.73 -22.06 -13.11
N VAL A 161 5.88 -22.73 -13.18
CA VAL A 161 6.02 -24.11 -12.68
C VAL A 161 5.91 -24.16 -11.15
N ALA A 162 6.63 -23.28 -10.45
CA ALA A 162 6.60 -23.22 -8.99
C ALA A 162 5.21 -22.81 -8.48
N LEU A 163 4.57 -21.83 -9.12
CA LEU A 163 3.19 -21.44 -8.83
C LEU A 163 2.20 -22.61 -9.05
N ILE A 164 2.28 -23.32 -10.18
CA ILE A 164 1.38 -24.45 -10.46
C ILE A 164 1.60 -25.59 -9.46
N LYS A 165 2.87 -25.88 -9.12
CA LYS A 165 3.23 -26.88 -8.11
C LYS A 165 2.62 -26.51 -6.76
N GLU A 166 2.75 -25.26 -6.36
CA GLU A 166 2.25 -24.77 -5.07
C GLU A 166 0.73 -24.72 -5.02
N MET A 167 0.06 -24.23 -6.08
CA MET A 167 -1.40 -24.29 -6.20
C MET A 167 -1.91 -25.74 -6.08
N ARG A 168 -1.24 -26.70 -6.72
CA ARG A 168 -1.60 -28.12 -6.62
C ARG A 168 -1.38 -28.66 -5.21
N ARG A 169 -0.28 -28.26 -4.54
CA ARG A 169 0.01 -28.63 -3.15
C ARG A 169 -1.09 -28.15 -2.21
N LEU A 170 -1.63 -26.96 -2.44
CA LEU A 170 -2.77 -26.38 -1.72
C LEU A 170 -4.14 -26.96 -2.17
N GLY A 171 -4.17 -27.95 -3.06
CA GLY A 171 -5.40 -28.59 -3.51
C GLY A 171 -6.18 -27.81 -4.59
N PHE A 172 -5.61 -26.74 -5.14
CA PHE A 172 -6.27 -25.90 -6.13
C PHE A 172 -5.87 -26.23 -7.58
N ARG A 173 -6.84 -26.07 -8.48
CA ARG A 173 -6.64 -26.09 -9.93
C ARG A 173 -7.34 -24.87 -10.51
N THR A 174 -6.66 -24.11 -11.36
CA THR A 174 -7.24 -22.90 -11.93
C THR A 174 -6.67 -22.63 -13.32
N CYS A 175 -7.53 -22.15 -14.23
CA CYS A 175 -7.12 -21.57 -15.50
C CYS A 175 -6.98 -20.04 -15.41
N HIS A 176 -7.29 -19.46 -14.25
CA HIS A 176 -7.15 -18.03 -14.04
C HIS A 176 -5.68 -17.64 -14.02
N ARG A 177 -5.41 -16.49 -14.64
CA ARG A 177 -4.05 -15.97 -14.82
C ARG A 177 -3.91 -14.56 -14.30
N ARG A 178 -4.92 -14.00 -13.64
CA ARG A 178 -4.87 -12.63 -13.15
C ARG A 178 -4.95 -12.57 -11.63
N PHE A 179 -4.21 -11.65 -11.02
CA PHE A 179 -4.10 -11.50 -9.58
C PHE A 179 -3.96 -10.03 -9.18
N CYS A 180 -4.13 -9.74 -7.88
CA CYS A 180 -3.92 -8.44 -7.28
C CYS A 180 -2.42 -8.19 -7.04
N ALA A 181 -1.76 -7.42 -7.90
CA ALA A 181 -0.34 -7.07 -7.71
C ALA A 181 -0.17 -6.00 -6.62
N GLY A 182 0.67 -6.30 -5.63
CA GLY A 182 0.90 -5.48 -4.45
C GLY A 182 -0.12 -5.69 -3.33
N THR A 183 -0.86 -6.80 -3.33
CA THR A 183 -1.40 -7.47 -2.11
C THR A 183 -2.09 -6.58 -1.06
N MET A 184 -2.92 -5.62 -1.50
CA MET A 184 -3.93 -4.98 -0.66
C MET A 184 -5.31 -5.18 -1.25
N PHE A 185 -6.19 -5.77 -0.46
CA PHE A 185 -7.52 -6.19 -0.90
C PHE A 185 -8.45 -6.37 0.31
N MET A 186 -9.75 -6.38 0.04
CA MET A 186 -10.73 -7.02 0.93
C MET A 186 -11.00 -8.43 0.43
N VAL A 187 -11.08 -9.40 1.33
CA VAL A 187 -11.32 -10.81 0.99
C VAL A 187 -12.31 -11.42 1.98
N ARG A 188 -13.16 -12.33 1.50
CA ARG A 188 -14.06 -13.10 2.36
C ARG A 188 -13.22 -14.00 3.26
N ALA A 189 -13.40 -13.94 4.58
CA ALA A 189 -12.57 -14.69 5.52
C ALA A 189 -12.60 -16.20 5.24
N ALA A 190 -13.79 -16.73 4.90
CA ALA A 190 -13.96 -18.14 4.54
C ALA A 190 -13.12 -18.60 3.33
N ALA A 191 -12.71 -17.69 2.43
CA ALA A 191 -11.88 -18.03 1.27
C ALA A 191 -10.41 -18.25 1.64
N LEU A 192 -10.01 -17.96 2.88
CA LEU A 192 -8.64 -18.10 3.39
C LEU A 192 -8.43 -19.36 4.24
N LYS A 193 -9.46 -20.19 4.44
CA LYS A 193 -9.40 -21.41 5.28
C LYS A 193 -8.32 -22.42 4.90
N TYR A 194 -7.75 -22.30 3.70
CA TYR A 194 -6.65 -23.14 3.23
C TYR A 194 -5.29 -22.73 3.78
N LEU A 195 -5.16 -21.55 4.39
CA LEU A 195 -3.94 -21.05 5.01
C LEU A 195 -3.89 -21.50 6.47
N THR A 196 -3.33 -22.68 6.68
CA THR A 196 -3.11 -23.25 8.01
C THR A 196 -1.61 -23.46 8.25
N ALA A 197 -1.18 -23.51 9.51
CA ALA A 197 0.21 -23.77 9.89
C ALA A 197 0.76 -25.11 9.35
N GLU A 198 -0.11 -26.08 9.03
CA GLU A 198 0.28 -27.33 8.37
C GLU A 198 0.56 -27.16 6.88
N THR A 199 -0.15 -26.22 6.24
CA THR A 199 -0.04 -25.96 4.80
C THR A 199 1.00 -24.91 4.47
N VAL A 200 1.22 -23.89 5.29
CA VAL A 200 2.15 -22.80 5.01
C VAL A 200 2.97 -22.51 6.27
N GLN A 201 4.27 -22.25 6.09
CA GLN A 201 5.19 -22.03 7.21
C GLN A 201 6.18 -20.92 6.88
N GLU A 202 6.64 -20.18 7.88
CA GLU A 202 7.59 -19.06 7.74
C GLU A 202 8.84 -19.45 6.95
N SER A 203 9.36 -20.65 7.22
CA SER A 203 10.58 -21.19 6.60
C SER A 203 10.50 -21.28 5.06
N MET A 204 9.29 -21.35 4.50
CA MET A 204 9.08 -21.31 3.05
C MET A 204 9.50 -19.95 2.45
N PHE A 205 9.43 -18.87 3.23
CA PHE A 205 9.71 -17.50 2.77
C PHE A 205 11.16 -17.06 2.98
N GLN A 206 11.91 -17.76 3.83
CA GLN A 206 13.32 -17.45 4.17
C GLN A 206 14.31 -17.85 3.06
N THR A 207 13.93 -18.80 2.19
CA THR A 207 14.85 -19.37 1.19
C THR A 207 14.52 -18.86 -0.22
N PRO A 208 15.48 -18.28 -0.97
CA PRO A 208 15.30 -18.00 -2.39
C PRO A 208 14.98 -19.27 -3.16
N LEU A 209 14.08 -19.19 -4.14
CA LEU A 209 13.78 -20.36 -4.99
C LEU A 209 15.04 -20.77 -5.76
N ARG A 210 15.33 -22.08 -5.79
CA ARG A 210 16.49 -22.65 -6.50
C ARG A 210 16.37 -22.58 -8.04
N SER A 211 15.24 -22.12 -8.58
CA SER A 211 15.04 -21.99 -10.02
C SER A 211 15.74 -20.73 -10.55
N HIS A 212 16.18 -20.77 -11.82
CA HIS A 212 16.70 -19.60 -12.54
C HIS A 212 15.64 -18.49 -12.78
N SER A 213 14.53 -18.52 -12.05
CA SER A 213 13.50 -17.50 -12.03
C SER A 213 13.84 -16.48 -10.95
N ASN A 214 13.66 -15.19 -11.23
CA ASN A 214 13.76 -14.14 -10.20
C ASN A 214 12.61 -14.20 -9.15
N GLY A 215 11.94 -15.35 -9.00
CA GLY A 215 10.77 -15.55 -8.15
C GLY A 215 11.16 -15.94 -6.72
N SER A 216 10.34 -15.50 -5.77
CA SER A 216 10.41 -15.93 -4.36
C SER A 216 9.07 -16.54 -3.96
N MET A 217 9.01 -17.25 -2.83
CA MET A 217 7.73 -17.73 -2.30
C MET A 217 6.75 -16.58 -2.04
N ALA A 218 7.23 -15.39 -1.67
CA ALA A 218 6.39 -14.20 -1.58
C ALA A 218 5.72 -13.84 -2.92
N HIS A 219 6.47 -13.83 -4.02
CA HIS A 219 5.91 -13.59 -5.37
C HIS A 219 4.93 -14.68 -5.81
N ILE A 220 5.14 -15.92 -5.38
CA ILE A 220 4.20 -17.01 -5.64
C ILE A 220 2.91 -16.78 -4.85
N TYR A 221 3.00 -16.52 -3.55
CA TYR A 221 1.83 -16.34 -2.69
C TYR A 221 1.05 -15.06 -3.00
N GLU A 222 1.70 -13.98 -3.41
CA GLU A 222 1.03 -12.79 -3.96
C GLU A 222 0.00 -13.17 -5.04
N ARG A 223 0.36 -14.12 -5.91
CA ARG A 223 -0.53 -14.61 -6.97
C ARG A 223 -1.57 -15.60 -6.42
N ILE A 224 -1.14 -16.53 -5.56
CA ILE A 224 -2.01 -17.55 -4.98
C ILE A 224 -3.18 -16.91 -4.22
N LEU A 225 -2.96 -15.83 -3.46
CA LEU A 225 -4.02 -15.18 -2.69
C LEU A 225 -5.25 -14.82 -3.53
N THR A 226 -5.06 -14.34 -4.78
CA THR A 226 -6.20 -14.12 -5.69
C THR A 226 -6.62 -15.40 -6.43
N LEU A 227 -5.66 -16.23 -6.87
CA LEU A 227 -5.95 -17.41 -7.68
C LEU A 227 -6.68 -18.50 -6.90
N ALA A 228 -6.40 -18.67 -5.60
CA ALA A 228 -7.09 -19.58 -4.70
C ALA A 228 -8.53 -19.15 -4.47
N VAL A 229 -8.80 -17.84 -4.30
CA VAL A 229 -10.17 -17.33 -4.23
C VAL A 229 -10.96 -17.71 -5.48
N LEU A 230 -10.39 -17.49 -6.66
CA LEU A 230 -11.01 -17.84 -7.94
C LEU A 230 -11.18 -19.37 -8.10
N ALA A 231 -10.19 -20.16 -7.68
CA ALA A 231 -10.22 -21.63 -7.75
C ALA A 231 -11.31 -22.24 -6.87
N GLN A 232 -11.70 -21.55 -5.78
CA GLN A 232 -12.81 -21.93 -4.91
C GLN A 232 -14.19 -21.56 -5.48
N GLY A 233 -14.25 -21.00 -6.69
CA GLY A 233 -15.50 -20.64 -7.36
C GLY A 233 -16.02 -19.23 -7.04
N TYR A 234 -15.31 -18.47 -6.21
CA TYR A 234 -15.63 -17.06 -5.98
C TYR A 234 -15.26 -16.19 -7.18
N LYS A 235 -15.91 -15.03 -7.26
CA LYS A 235 -15.59 -13.95 -8.18
C LYS A 235 -14.72 -12.90 -7.50
N VAL A 236 -13.90 -12.25 -8.32
CA VAL A 236 -13.19 -11.01 -7.96
C VAL A 236 -13.99 -9.83 -8.49
N GLN A 237 -14.14 -8.78 -7.68
CA GLN A 237 -14.70 -7.51 -8.10
C GLN A 237 -13.61 -6.43 -8.04
N THR A 238 -13.33 -5.77 -9.15
CA THR A 238 -12.38 -4.66 -9.18
C THR A 238 -13.08 -3.33 -8.97
N VAL A 239 -12.39 -2.39 -8.32
CA VAL A 239 -12.85 -1.02 -8.06
C VAL A 239 -11.97 -0.06 -8.85
N GLY A 240 -12.60 0.86 -9.57
CA GLY A 240 -11.89 1.91 -10.28
C GLY A 240 -11.38 2.97 -9.32
N VAL A 241 -10.10 3.32 -9.40
CA VAL A 241 -9.57 4.50 -8.71
C VAL A 241 -10.13 5.76 -9.42
N PRO A 242 -10.70 6.76 -8.71
CA PRO A 242 -11.39 7.87 -9.34
C PRO A 242 -10.59 8.62 -10.40
N LYS A 243 -11.31 9.14 -11.39
CA LYS A 243 -10.77 9.97 -12.50
C LYS A 243 -9.99 11.20 -12.02
N MET A 244 -10.10 11.59 -10.76
CA MET A 244 -9.30 12.65 -10.15
C MET A 244 -7.80 12.36 -10.24
N TYR A 245 -7.37 11.10 -10.19
CA TYR A 245 -5.99 10.74 -10.51
C TYR A 245 -5.63 11.13 -11.95
N MET A 246 -6.50 10.86 -12.93
CA MET A 246 -6.28 11.33 -14.32
C MET A 246 -6.24 12.86 -14.45
N ALA A 247 -7.06 13.59 -13.68
CA ALA A 247 -7.06 15.05 -13.67
C ALA A 247 -5.80 15.62 -12.98
N TYR A 248 -5.43 15.08 -11.82
CA TYR A 248 -4.15 15.34 -11.13
C TYR A 248 -2.96 15.03 -12.04
N PHE A 249 -3.01 13.94 -12.83
CA PHE A 249 -1.98 13.61 -13.80
C PHE A 249 -1.92 14.58 -14.98
N ARG A 250 -3.06 15.05 -15.49
CA ARG A 250 -3.07 16.11 -16.51
C ARG A 250 -2.48 17.41 -15.94
N LEU A 251 -2.85 17.78 -14.71
CA LEU A 251 -2.34 18.98 -14.04
C LEU A 251 -0.85 18.88 -13.69
N LYS A 252 -0.35 17.74 -13.19
CA LYS A 252 1.08 17.54 -12.92
C LYS A 252 1.93 17.35 -14.19
N ARG A 253 1.37 16.80 -15.26
CA ARG A 253 2.11 16.57 -16.51
C ARG A 253 2.17 17.80 -17.41
N TRP A 254 1.09 18.58 -17.46
CA TRP A 254 0.97 19.76 -18.34
C TRP A 254 0.93 21.07 -17.56
N GLY A 255 0.32 21.09 -16.37
CA GLY A 255 0.19 22.30 -15.55
C GLY A 255 1.41 22.60 -14.67
N GLN A 256 2.06 21.62 -14.04
CA GLN A 256 3.25 21.86 -13.20
C GLN A 256 4.43 22.48 -13.97
N PRO A 257 4.79 22.06 -15.20
CA PRO A 257 5.83 22.75 -15.97
C PRO A 257 5.49 24.22 -16.24
N ILE A 258 4.20 24.52 -16.46
CA ILE A 258 3.70 25.89 -16.67
C ILE A 258 3.72 26.65 -15.34
N LEU A 259 3.27 26.04 -14.23
CA LEU A 259 3.28 26.66 -12.91
C LEU A 259 4.70 26.90 -12.42
N SER A 260 5.62 25.97 -12.65
CA SER A 260 7.04 26.12 -12.29
C SER A 260 7.76 27.12 -13.18
N PHE A 261 7.33 27.24 -14.44
CA PHE A 261 7.75 28.34 -15.29
C PHE A 261 7.23 29.67 -14.73
N LEU A 262 5.97 29.77 -14.34
CA LEU A 262 5.36 31.01 -13.85
C LEU A 262 5.91 31.43 -12.48
N LEU A 263 5.94 30.53 -11.51
CA LEU A 263 6.40 30.77 -10.15
C LEU A 263 6.78 29.46 -9.43
N SER A 264 8.05 29.26 -9.08
CA SER A 264 8.47 28.15 -8.20
C SER A 264 9.61 28.53 -7.27
N ILE A 265 9.72 27.83 -6.13
CA ILE A 265 10.93 27.86 -5.30
C ILE A 265 11.59 26.50 -5.40
N GLU A 266 12.77 26.45 -6.00
CA GLU A 266 13.52 25.22 -6.26
C GLU A 266 14.88 25.28 -5.58
N ARG A 267 15.42 24.12 -5.17
CA ARG A 267 16.78 24.02 -4.64
C ARG A 267 17.68 23.37 -5.68
N HIS A 268 18.85 23.95 -5.92
CA HIS A 268 19.76 23.48 -6.96
C HIS A 268 21.22 23.40 -6.49
N GLY A 269 21.96 22.45 -7.07
CA GLY A 269 23.39 22.22 -6.82
C GLY A 269 23.73 21.48 -5.51
N PRO A 270 25.00 21.10 -5.31
CA PRO A 270 25.45 20.27 -4.18
C PRO A 270 25.22 20.93 -2.81
N LYS A 271 25.11 22.27 -2.76
CA LYS A 271 24.86 23.05 -1.55
C LYS A 271 23.37 23.37 -1.30
N MET A 272 22.46 22.82 -2.12
CA MET A 272 21.00 22.98 -1.99
C MET A 272 20.54 24.45 -1.83
N ARG A 273 21.14 25.36 -2.60
CA ARG A 273 20.78 26.79 -2.58
C ARG A 273 19.37 26.98 -3.13
N LYS A 274 18.59 27.86 -2.50
CA LYS A 274 17.21 28.16 -2.92
C LYS A 274 17.22 29.16 -4.07
N TYR A 275 16.35 28.93 -5.04
CA TYR A 275 16.11 29.81 -6.18
C TYR A 275 14.61 30.07 -6.28
N LEU A 276 14.23 31.32 -6.52
CA LEU A 276 12.88 31.69 -6.93
C LEU A 276 12.86 31.77 -8.46
N THR A 277 12.05 30.97 -9.11
CA THR A 277 11.77 31.05 -10.55
C THR A 277 10.54 31.92 -10.74
N ILE A 278 10.63 32.98 -11.56
CA ILE A 278 9.48 33.77 -12.02
C ILE A 278 9.56 33.86 -13.54
N LEU A 279 8.51 33.42 -14.24
CA LEU A 279 8.46 33.39 -15.72
C LEU A 279 9.71 32.77 -16.38
N GLY A 280 10.25 31.69 -15.78
CA GLY A 280 11.43 30.98 -16.24
C GLY A 280 12.78 31.60 -15.84
N ILE A 281 12.78 32.79 -15.23
CA ILE A 281 13.98 33.45 -14.74
C ILE A 281 14.28 32.97 -13.32
N ARG A 282 15.47 32.40 -13.11
CA ARG A 282 15.92 31.89 -11.80
C ARG A 282 16.69 32.96 -11.03
N ILE A 283 16.18 33.33 -9.87
CA ILE A 283 16.76 34.32 -8.97
C ILE A 283 17.29 33.58 -7.73
N PRO A 284 18.60 33.62 -7.43
CA PRO A 284 19.14 33.01 -6.21
C PRO A 284 18.58 33.75 -4.98
N LEU A 285 18.01 32.98 -4.05
CA LEU A 285 17.65 33.46 -2.72
C LEU A 285 18.86 33.27 -1.83
N ASP A 286 19.85 34.17 -1.94
CA ASP A 286 21.03 34.12 -1.09
C ASP A 286 20.62 34.25 0.38
N SER A 287 21.16 33.37 1.21
CA SER A 287 21.04 33.45 2.67
C SER A 287 21.87 34.64 3.16
N GLY A 288 21.25 35.82 3.25
CA GLY A 288 21.97 37.02 3.67
C GLY A 288 21.07 38.24 3.92
N ILE A 289 20.23 38.21 4.96
CA ILE A 289 20.11 39.41 5.80
C ILE A 289 21.24 39.29 6.82
N SER A 290 22.45 39.65 6.38
CA SER A 290 23.59 39.75 7.28
C SER A 290 23.57 41.13 7.92
N GLN A 291 23.60 41.15 9.25
CA GLN A 291 23.86 42.32 10.09
C GLN A 291 25.05 43.13 9.55
N LYS A 292 24.78 44.15 8.74
CA LYS A 292 25.77 45.15 8.31
C LYS A 292 25.12 46.54 8.15
N LEU A 293 24.35 46.92 9.18
CA LEU A 293 23.98 48.32 9.48
C LEU A 293 24.29 48.68 10.96
N LEU A 294 25.03 47.81 11.66
CA LEU A 294 25.50 48.04 13.03
C LEU A 294 26.98 47.65 13.12
N SER A 295 27.87 48.46 12.54
CA SER A 295 29.25 48.73 13.04
C SER A 295 30.00 49.66 12.09
N ASN A 296 30.21 50.89 12.58
CA ASN A 296 31.24 51.93 12.32
C ASN A 296 32.55 51.48 11.63
N PRO A 297 33.36 52.37 11.00
CA PRO A 297 33.74 53.68 11.56
C PRO A 297 33.99 54.83 10.55
N ASP A 298 33.82 56.07 11.01
CA ASP A 298 34.55 57.21 10.46
C ASP A 298 35.43 57.79 11.59
N GLN A 299 36.74 57.58 11.46
CA GLN A 299 37.77 58.36 12.13
C GLN A 299 38.60 59.08 11.06
N GLY A 300 38.86 60.36 11.29
CA GLY A 300 39.85 61.17 10.56
C GLY A 300 39.45 62.66 10.55
N GLU A 301 39.67 63.39 11.65
CA GLU A 301 40.80 64.33 11.84
C GLU A 301 40.67 65.68 11.09
N LYS A 302 40.52 66.80 11.84
CA LYS A 302 41.49 67.92 11.90
C LYS A 302 40.92 69.18 12.60
N SER A 303 41.85 69.85 13.32
CA SER A 303 41.85 71.14 14.03
C SER A 303 41.02 71.26 15.30
#